data_AF-A0A6M0S2Z9-F1
#
_entry.id   AF-A0A6M0S2Z9-F1
#
_cell.length_a   1.000
_cell.length_b   1.000
_cell.length_c   1.000
_cell.angle_alpha   90.00
_cell.angle_beta   90.00
_cell.angle_gamma   90.00
#
_symmetry.space_group_name_H-M   'P 1'
#
loop_
_entity.id
_entity.type
_entity.pdbx_description
1 polymer ?
#
loop_
_entity_poly.entity_id
_entity_poly.type
_entity_poly.pdbx_seq_one_letter_code
_entity_poly.pdbx_strand_id
1 'polypeptide(L)'
;MLQFIDEYQQQRPKATSLQIVRSLRAYTRASYANTFWEMVAGSNPDFVKGELDDQSVEIMGQSIDFAHFMAALSDQTWGGNLTSTLSDGFLWITSKIMTGRGYDSREYTAAIGDTAQPIEVYLDKYGPTTYQPETLSELLGKFASEQDYASDLVAFAVGRLLYENPSLSVKAAILEANWLNYSGTVKRYLVDMFGAKISANGVIVNGEQIRTRIYERIRAYLLIKRDVIKGSIFHRAYRQRIRPALINHATDYFIKYLQQALVQSPQPES
;
A
#
# COMPACT_ATOMS: atom_id res chain seq x y z
N MET A 1 -11.44 -15.25 11.89
CA MET A 1 -10.77 -14.61 10.73
C MET A 1 -10.71 -15.48 9.47
N LEU A 2 -9.76 -16.42 9.31
CA LEU A 2 -9.64 -17.20 8.05
C LEU A 2 -10.90 -18.04 7.75
N GLN A 3 -11.55 -18.57 8.78
CA GLN A 3 -12.82 -19.27 8.65
C GLN A 3 -13.93 -18.33 8.12
N PHE A 4 -14.02 -17.11 8.64
CA PHE A 4 -14.96 -16.10 8.14
C PHE A 4 -14.71 -15.78 6.67
N ILE A 5 -13.45 -15.63 6.25
CA ILE A 5 -13.09 -15.39 4.83
C ILE A 5 -13.55 -16.56 3.94
N ASP A 6 -13.34 -17.79 4.39
CA ASP A 6 -13.75 -19.00 3.69
C ASP A 6 -15.28 -19.08 3.54
N GLU A 7 -16.01 -18.89 4.63
CA GLU A 7 -17.48 -18.86 4.65
C GLU A 7 -18.03 -17.74 3.76
N TYR A 8 -17.44 -16.55 3.83
CA TYR A 8 -17.81 -15.40 2.99
C TYR A 8 -17.64 -15.72 1.50
N GLN A 9 -16.56 -16.42 1.13
CA GLN A 9 -16.29 -16.84 -0.25
C GLN A 9 -17.22 -17.98 -0.69
N GLN A 10 -17.48 -18.97 0.16
CA GLN A 10 -18.39 -20.09 -0.15
C GLN A 10 -19.83 -19.63 -0.40
N GLN A 11 -20.28 -18.58 0.28
CA GLN A 11 -21.59 -17.94 0.01
C GLN A 11 -21.65 -17.19 -1.33
N ARG A 12 -20.51 -17.01 -2.02
CA ARG A 12 -20.38 -16.25 -3.27
C ARG A 12 -19.62 -17.05 -4.33
N PRO A 13 -20.11 -18.24 -4.75
CA PRO A 13 -19.38 -19.15 -5.61
C PRO A 13 -19.12 -18.62 -7.03
N LYS A 14 -19.80 -17.53 -7.44
CA LYS A 14 -19.60 -16.87 -8.74
C LYS A 14 -18.60 -15.72 -8.69
N ALA A 15 -18.19 -15.27 -7.50
CA ALA A 15 -17.25 -14.18 -7.34
C ALA A 15 -15.81 -14.69 -7.43
N THR A 16 -14.94 -13.95 -8.09
CA THR A 16 -13.50 -14.26 -8.11
C THR A 16 -12.86 -13.87 -6.78
N SER A 17 -11.71 -14.46 -6.44
CA SER A 17 -10.99 -14.11 -5.21
C SER A 17 -10.65 -12.62 -5.13
N LEU A 18 -10.38 -11.95 -6.27
CA LEU A 18 -10.17 -10.50 -6.32
C LEU A 18 -11.44 -9.71 -5.92
N GLN A 19 -12.62 -10.14 -6.40
CA GLN A 19 -13.90 -9.53 -6.00
C GLN A 19 -14.22 -9.79 -4.53
N ILE A 20 -13.87 -10.98 -4.02
CA ILE A 20 -14.00 -11.32 -2.60
C ILE A 20 -13.15 -10.39 -1.74
N VAL A 21 -11.85 -10.24 -2.03
CA VAL A 21 -10.96 -9.34 -1.30
C VAL A 21 -11.51 -7.91 -1.27
N ARG A 22 -11.93 -7.36 -2.42
CA ARG A 22 -12.51 -6.00 -2.47
C ARG A 22 -13.72 -5.86 -1.57
N SER A 23 -14.58 -6.88 -1.54
CA SER A 23 -15.78 -6.87 -0.70
C SER A 23 -15.44 -6.99 0.80
N LEU A 24 -14.39 -7.75 1.13
CA LEU A 24 -13.94 -7.93 2.52
C LEU A 24 -13.42 -6.63 3.15
N ARG A 25 -13.00 -5.63 2.36
CA ARG A 25 -12.64 -4.29 2.88
C ARG A 25 -13.75 -3.67 3.73
N ALA A 26 -15.02 -3.96 3.40
CA ALA A 26 -16.19 -3.51 4.16
C ALA A 26 -16.17 -3.91 5.64
N TYR A 27 -15.48 -5.01 5.96
CA TYR A 27 -15.44 -5.64 7.29
C TYR A 27 -14.19 -5.23 8.10
N THR A 28 -13.40 -4.27 7.60
CA THR A 28 -12.17 -3.77 8.23
C THR A 28 -12.46 -2.54 9.11
N ARG A 29 -12.03 -1.33 8.71
CA ARG A 29 -12.31 -0.05 9.39
C ARG A 29 -12.96 0.93 8.42
N ALA A 30 -13.89 1.73 8.93
CA ALA A 30 -14.57 2.76 8.14
C ALA A 30 -13.58 3.75 7.48
N SER A 31 -12.47 4.06 8.15
CA SER A 31 -11.43 4.96 7.62
C SER A 31 -10.73 4.44 6.36
N TYR A 32 -10.77 3.12 6.10
CA TYR A 32 -10.18 2.54 4.89
C TYR A 32 -11.10 2.67 3.66
N ALA A 33 -12.41 2.93 3.82
CA ALA A 33 -13.30 3.24 2.71
C ALA A 33 -13.44 4.77 2.58
N ASN A 34 -12.61 5.38 1.72
CA ASN A 34 -12.57 6.83 1.52
C ASN A 34 -12.83 7.20 0.05
N THR A 35 -13.00 8.50 -0.24
CA THR A 35 -13.28 8.99 -1.60
C THR A 35 -12.20 8.62 -2.62
N PHE A 36 -10.94 8.50 -2.19
CA PHE A 36 -9.86 8.06 -3.08
C PHE A 36 -10.03 6.58 -3.44
N TRP A 37 -10.34 5.73 -2.46
CA TRP A 37 -10.67 4.33 -2.70
C TRP A 37 -11.92 4.17 -3.58
N GLU A 38 -12.98 4.95 -3.34
CA GLU A 38 -14.20 4.94 -4.16
C GLU A 38 -13.90 5.18 -5.63
N MET A 39 -13.05 6.16 -5.93
CA MET A 39 -12.60 6.42 -7.29
C MET A 39 -11.88 5.19 -7.87
N VAL A 40 -10.94 4.61 -7.12
CA VAL A 40 -10.12 3.49 -7.60
C VAL A 40 -10.96 2.22 -7.78
N ALA A 41 -11.81 1.88 -6.82
CA ALA A 41 -12.60 0.65 -6.80
C ALA A 41 -13.91 0.75 -7.60
N GLY A 42 -14.38 1.98 -7.86
CA GLY A 42 -15.64 2.31 -8.51
C GLY A 42 -16.84 2.40 -7.55
N SER A 43 -16.68 2.00 -6.29
CA SER A 43 -17.65 2.20 -5.22
C SER A 43 -16.99 2.00 -3.85
N ASN A 44 -17.54 2.65 -2.82
CA ASN A 44 -17.27 2.30 -1.44
C ASN A 44 -18.25 1.20 -1.01
N PRO A 45 -17.79 0.08 -0.44
CA PRO A 45 -18.71 -0.82 0.21
C PRO A 45 -19.28 -0.15 1.47
N ASP A 46 -20.55 -0.43 1.77
CA ASP A 46 -21.13 -0.03 3.05
C ASP A 46 -20.36 -0.70 4.18
N PHE A 47 -19.83 0.12 5.11
CA PHE A 47 -19.06 -0.40 6.24
C PHE A 47 -19.94 -1.31 7.10
N VAL A 48 -19.47 -2.54 7.31
CA VAL A 48 -20.06 -3.50 8.24
C VAL A 48 -19.07 -3.66 9.37
N LYS A 49 -19.40 -3.11 10.55
CA LYS A 49 -18.60 -3.34 11.76
C LYS A 49 -18.41 -4.84 11.92
N GLY A 50 -17.16 -5.33 11.84
CA GLY A 50 -16.96 -6.71 11.45
C GLY A 50 -15.70 -7.36 12.03
N GLU A 51 -15.74 -8.69 11.93
CA GLU A 51 -14.80 -9.73 12.42
C GLU A 51 -13.31 -9.56 12.07
N LEU A 52 -12.96 -8.58 11.22
CA LEU A 52 -11.60 -8.35 10.75
C LEU A 52 -10.93 -7.12 11.38
N ASP A 53 -11.66 -6.35 12.20
CA ASP A 53 -11.15 -5.17 12.91
C ASP A 53 -10.32 -5.57 14.15
N ASP A 54 -9.29 -4.78 14.46
CA ASP A 54 -8.45 -4.85 15.67
C ASP A 54 -7.79 -6.21 16.00
N GLN A 55 -7.26 -6.90 14.98
CA GLN A 55 -6.48 -8.13 15.17
C GLN A 55 -5.04 -7.96 14.70
N SER A 56 -4.11 -8.17 15.63
CA SER A 56 -2.70 -8.40 15.31
C SER A 56 -2.50 -9.88 15.07
N VAL A 57 -1.99 -10.26 13.91
CA VAL A 57 -1.71 -11.67 13.57
C VAL A 57 -0.29 -11.82 13.05
N GLU A 58 0.28 -13.02 13.16
CA GLU A 58 1.59 -13.30 12.60
C GLU A 58 1.45 -13.96 11.22
N ILE A 59 2.05 -13.36 10.20
CA ILE A 59 2.16 -13.92 8.84
C ILE A 59 3.58 -13.71 8.35
N MET A 60 4.21 -14.76 7.77
CA MET A 60 5.62 -14.76 7.36
C MET A 60 6.59 -14.43 8.51
N GLY A 61 6.21 -14.76 9.76
CA GLY A 61 6.97 -14.41 10.97
C GLY A 61 6.97 -12.91 11.29
N GLN A 62 6.06 -12.12 10.70
CA GLN A 62 5.87 -10.69 10.99
C GLN A 62 4.53 -10.48 11.68
N SER A 63 4.53 -9.63 12.72
CA SER A 63 3.29 -9.13 13.31
C SER A 63 2.67 -8.09 12.38
N ILE A 64 1.45 -8.36 11.90
CA ILE A 64 0.71 -7.49 10.99
C ILE A 64 -0.62 -7.06 11.62
N ASP A 65 -1.10 -5.86 11.28
CA ASP A 65 -2.49 -5.45 11.53
C ASP A 65 -3.36 -6.07 10.43
N PHE A 66 -4.29 -6.95 10.81
CA PHE A 66 -5.09 -7.68 9.82
C PHE A 66 -6.10 -6.81 9.07
N ALA A 67 -6.68 -5.80 9.73
CA ALA A 67 -7.58 -4.87 9.08
C ALA A 67 -6.82 -4.04 8.03
N HIS A 68 -5.63 -3.58 8.39
CA HIS A 68 -4.70 -2.93 7.47
C HIS A 68 -4.35 -3.86 6.31
N PHE A 69 -3.92 -5.09 6.59
CA PHE A 69 -3.55 -6.07 5.58
C PHE A 69 -4.68 -6.34 4.58
N MET A 70 -5.92 -6.50 5.04
CA MET A 70 -7.06 -6.72 4.14
C MET A 70 -7.38 -5.49 3.30
N ALA A 71 -7.22 -4.28 3.85
CA ALA A 71 -7.30 -3.05 3.08
C ALA A 71 -6.19 -3.00 2.01
N ALA A 72 -4.93 -3.15 2.40
CA ALA A 72 -3.78 -3.19 1.49
C ALA A 72 -3.87 -4.31 0.44
N LEU A 73 -4.48 -5.46 0.77
CA LEU A 73 -4.69 -6.55 -0.17
C LEU A 73 -5.76 -6.19 -1.21
N SER A 74 -6.84 -5.53 -0.79
CA SER A 74 -7.86 -5.03 -1.73
C SER A 74 -7.27 -3.99 -2.69
N ASP A 75 -6.31 -3.22 -2.22
CA ASP A 75 -5.53 -2.26 -2.98
C ASP A 75 -4.64 -2.92 -4.07
N GLN A 76 -4.27 -4.21 -3.90
CA GLN A 76 -3.55 -4.98 -4.93
C GLN A 76 -4.45 -5.50 -6.07
N THR A 77 -5.77 -5.45 -5.91
CA THR A 77 -6.70 -6.07 -6.86
C THR A 77 -7.01 -5.12 -8.02
N TRP A 78 -6.14 -5.07 -9.03
CA TRP A 78 -6.36 -4.27 -10.25
C TRP A 78 -7.54 -4.78 -11.10
N GLY A 79 -8.25 -3.87 -11.79
CA GLY A 79 -9.14 -4.23 -12.90
C GLY A 79 -10.38 -5.07 -12.56
N GLY A 80 -10.83 -5.09 -11.30
CA GLY A 80 -11.97 -5.94 -10.90
C GLY A 80 -13.36 -5.51 -11.42
N ASN A 81 -13.45 -4.37 -12.13
CA ASN A 81 -14.62 -3.93 -12.91
C ASN A 81 -14.23 -2.83 -13.93
N LEU A 82 -15.14 -2.46 -14.83
CA LEU A 82 -14.91 -1.44 -15.86
C LEU A 82 -14.54 -0.06 -15.29
N THR A 83 -15.20 0.36 -14.20
CA THR A 83 -14.93 1.66 -13.55
C THR A 83 -13.51 1.71 -13.01
N SER A 84 -13.06 0.66 -12.33
CA SER A 84 -11.69 0.52 -11.83
C SER A 84 -10.67 0.56 -12.97
N THR A 85 -10.92 -0.15 -14.07
CA THR A 85 -10.05 -0.11 -15.25
C THR A 85 -9.93 1.31 -15.84
N LEU A 86 -11.03 2.07 -15.89
CA LEU A 86 -11.01 3.46 -16.35
C LEU A 86 -10.25 4.36 -15.38
N SER A 87 -10.46 4.20 -14.06
CA SER A 87 -9.73 4.92 -13.03
C SER A 87 -8.23 4.63 -13.09
N ASP A 88 -7.84 3.39 -13.33
CA ASP A 88 -6.44 2.99 -13.50
C ASP A 88 -5.81 3.64 -14.74
N GLY A 89 -6.54 3.69 -15.86
CA GLY A 89 -6.12 4.44 -17.05
C GLY A 89 -5.93 5.93 -16.77
N PHE A 90 -6.86 6.54 -16.03
CA PHE A 90 -6.75 7.94 -15.61
C PHE A 90 -5.54 8.19 -14.69
N LEU A 91 -5.32 7.32 -13.70
CA LEU A 91 -4.16 7.39 -12.80
C LEU A 91 -2.84 7.27 -13.58
N TRP A 92 -2.77 6.33 -14.53
CA TRP A 92 -1.59 6.15 -15.37
C TRP A 92 -1.29 7.38 -16.23
N ILE A 93 -2.31 7.98 -16.87
CA ILE A 93 -2.13 9.18 -17.68
C ILE A 93 -1.69 10.36 -16.80
N THR A 94 -2.41 10.59 -15.70
CA THR A 94 -2.19 11.75 -14.81
C THR A 94 -0.79 11.73 -14.21
N SER A 95 -0.36 10.55 -13.76
CA SER A 95 0.97 10.38 -13.21
C SER A 95 2.08 10.53 -14.22
N LYS A 96 1.86 10.05 -15.46
CA LYS A 96 2.81 10.27 -16.56
C LYS A 96 2.99 11.76 -16.85
N ILE A 97 1.94 12.56 -16.77
CA ILE A 97 2.02 14.02 -16.91
C ILE A 97 2.77 14.65 -15.72
N MET A 98 2.53 14.19 -14.49
CA MET A 98 3.09 14.80 -13.28
C MET A 98 4.53 14.39 -12.93
N THR A 99 4.94 13.21 -13.37
CA THR A 99 6.22 12.57 -12.98
C THR A 99 7.03 12.03 -14.16
N GLY A 100 6.48 12.02 -15.37
CA GLY A 100 7.10 11.37 -16.53
C GLY A 100 6.92 9.84 -16.57
N ARG A 101 6.28 9.23 -15.56
CA ARG A 101 5.99 7.79 -15.48
C ARG A 101 4.53 7.54 -15.17
N GLY A 102 3.94 6.54 -15.84
CA GLY A 102 2.58 6.12 -15.56
C GLY A 102 2.57 5.08 -14.45
N TYR A 103 1.78 5.34 -13.40
CA TYR A 103 1.56 4.40 -12.30
C TYR A 103 0.07 4.02 -12.21
N ASP A 104 -0.22 2.78 -11.81
CA ASP A 104 -1.59 2.28 -11.58
C ASP A 104 -1.99 2.33 -10.10
N SER A 105 -3.26 2.05 -9.79
CA SER A 105 -3.80 2.14 -8.42
C SER A 105 -3.01 1.39 -7.36
N ARG A 106 -2.47 0.21 -7.68
CA ARG A 106 -1.72 -0.63 -6.73
C ARG A 106 -0.45 0.05 -6.23
N GLU A 107 0.10 0.93 -7.05
CA GLU A 107 1.34 1.66 -6.76
C GLU A 107 1.11 2.89 -5.88
N TYR A 108 -0.15 3.22 -5.59
CA TYR A 108 -0.54 4.38 -4.79
C TYR A 108 -1.07 4.04 -3.42
N THR A 109 -1.78 2.94 -3.26
CA THR A 109 -2.77 2.83 -2.17
C THR A 109 -2.26 2.16 -0.90
N ALA A 110 -1.32 1.22 -0.99
CA ALA A 110 -0.74 0.50 0.16
C ALA A 110 0.46 1.29 0.75
N ALA A 111 1.67 0.73 0.77
CA ALA A 111 2.86 1.33 1.41
C ALA A 111 3.24 2.75 0.96
N ILE A 112 2.99 3.12 -0.31
CA ILE A 112 3.21 4.50 -0.76
C ILE A 112 2.17 5.44 -0.15
N GLY A 113 0.92 5.00 -0.03
CA GLY A 113 -0.16 5.76 0.60
C GLY A 113 0.11 5.99 2.07
N ASP A 114 0.51 4.96 2.80
CA ASP A 114 0.92 5.04 4.20
C ASP A 114 2.12 5.97 4.41
N THR A 115 3.12 5.89 3.54
CA THR A 115 4.29 6.77 3.61
C THR A 115 3.92 8.24 3.29
N ALA A 116 2.94 8.46 2.43
CA ALA A 116 2.53 9.80 1.99
C ALA A 116 1.50 10.46 2.93
N GLN A 117 0.59 9.70 3.54
CA GLN A 117 -0.48 10.22 4.38
C GLN A 117 0.00 11.07 5.58
N PRO A 118 1.08 10.73 6.30
CA PRO A 118 1.72 11.59 7.30
C PRO A 118 2.02 13.00 6.79
N ILE A 119 2.45 13.14 5.54
CA ILE A 119 2.71 14.45 4.94
C ILE A 119 1.41 15.24 4.77
N GLU A 120 0.32 14.59 4.36
CA GLU A 120 -1.00 15.25 4.27
C GLU A 120 -1.46 15.76 5.64
N VAL A 121 -1.39 14.89 6.66
CA VAL A 121 -1.76 15.23 8.04
C VAL A 121 -0.89 16.37 8.56
N TYR A 122 0.41 16.32 8.29
CA TYR A 122 1.35 17.39 8.64
C TYR A 122 0.94 18.71 7.99
N LEU A 123 0.68 18.71 6.68
CA LEU A 123 0.35 19.91 5.92
C LEU A 123 -1.01 20.50 6.30
N ASP A 124 -2.00 19.67 6.60
CA ASP A 124 -3.32 20.13 7.02
C ASP A 124 -3.31 20.67 8.47
N LYS A 125 -2.43 20.16 9.36
CA LYS A 125 -2.32 20.61 10.76
C LYS A 125 -1.37 21.79 10.99
N TYR A 126 -0.19 21.77 10.36
CA TYR A 126 0.90 22.74 10.63
C TYR A 126 1.09 23.76 9.51
N GLY A 127 0.38 23.59 8.39
CA GLY A 127 0.41 24.52 7.28
C GLY A 127 1.81 24.66 6.62
N PRO A 128 2.08 25.77 5.92
CA PRO A 128 3.36 25.99 5.23
C PRO A 128 4.51 26.34 6.18
N THR A 129 4.26 26.61 7.45
CA THR A 129 5.20 27.30 8.34
C THR A 129 6.10 26.31 9.08
N THR A 130 7.34 26.25 8.59
CA THR A 130 8.51 25.51 9.13
C THR A 130 8.36 24.00 9.12
N TYR A 131 9.32 23.34 8.46
CA TYR A 131 9.44 21.89 8.48
C TYR A 131 10.03 21.45 9.81
N GLN A 132 9.31 20.55 10.50
CA GLN A 132 9.68 19.97 11.79
C GLN A 132 9.85 18.45 11.59
N PRO A 133 11.10 17.97 11.44
CA PRO A 133 11.35 16.57 11.14
C PRO A 133 10.82 15.64 12.23
N GLU A 134 10.90 16.00 13.51
CA GLU A 134 10.46 15.19 14.64
C GLU A 134 8.94 14.95 14.59
N THR A 135 8.18 16.02 14.36
CA THR A 135 6.72 15.95 14.18
C THR A 135 6.34 15.05 13.00
N LEU A 136 7.09 15.10 11.90
CA LEU A 136 6.84 14.21 10.77
C LEU A 136 7.21 12.75 11.10
N SER A 137 8.31 12.51 11.83
CA SER A 137 8.69 11.16 12.30
C SER A 137 7.63 10.56 13.23
N GLU A 138 7.04 11.36 14.12
CA GLU A 138 5.94 10.90 14.98
C GLU A 138 4.70 10.51 14.17
N LEU A 139 4.37 11.29 13.14
CA LEU A 139 3.27 10.96 12.24
C LEU A 139 3.57 9.69 11.41
N LEU A 140 4.79 9.54 10.89
CA LEU A 140 5.23 8.33 10.20
C LEU A 140 5.14 7.12 11.13
N GLY A 141 5.64 7.19 12.36
CA GLY A 141 5.53 6.09 13.32
C GLY A 141 4.09 5.72 13.70
N LYS A 142 3.13 6.63 13.53
CA LYS A 142 1.71 6.40 13.82
C LYS A 142 0.93 5.83 12.64
N PHE A 143 1.22 6.28 11.42
CA PHE A 143 0.42 5.96 10.23
C PHE A 143 1.15 5.05 9.23
N ALA A 144 2.44 4.81 9.43
CA ALA A 144 3.31 3.98 8.61
C ALA A 144 4.30 3.23 9.51
N SER A 145 3.77 2.58 10.54
CA SER A 145 4.58 1.82 11.50
C SER A 145 5.23 0.60 10.83
N GLU A 146 6.17 -0.06 11.52
CA GLU A 146 6.73 -1.32 11.03
C GLU A 146 5.64 -2.38 10.81
N GLN A 147 4.60 -2.38 11.65
CA GLN A 147 3.44 -3.27 11.52
C GLN A 147 2.60 -2.94 10.27
N ASP A 148 2.38 -1.66 9.95
CA ASP A 148 1.65 -1.26 8.74
C ASP A 148 2.42 -1.65 7.47
N TYR A 149 3.72 -1.35 7.41
CA TYR A 149 4.55 -1.77 6.29
C TYR A 149 4.66 -3.30 6.17
N ALA A 150 4.62 -4.03 7.28
CA ALA A 150 4.53 -5.48 7.25
C ALA A 150 3.21 -5.94 6.63
N SER A 151 2.08 -5.37 7.05
CA SER A 151 0.76 -5.62 6.46
C SER A 151 0.76 -5.37 4.95
N ASP A 152 1.34 -4.28 4.47
CA ASP A 152 1.43 -3.95 3.05
C ASP A 152 2.22 -4.97 2.23
N LEU A 153 3.38 -5.40 2.75
CA LEU A 153 4.27 -6.32 2.04
C LEU A 153 3.73 -7.75 2.03
N VAL A 154 3.06 -8.17 3.12
CA VAL A 154 2.32 -9.43 3.12
C VAL A 154 1.14 -9.35 2.14
N ALA A 155 0.41 -8.24 2.10
CA ALA A 155 -0.66 -8.00 1.12
C ALA A 155 -0.15 -8.06 -0.33
N PHE A 156 1.01 -7.49 -0.62
CA PHE A 156 1.67 -7.63 -1.93
C PHE A 156 1.91 -9.09 -2.29
N ALA A 157 2.44 -9.92 -1.38
CA ALA A 157 2.68 -11.33 -1.64
C ALA A 157 1.38 -12.11 -1.91
N VAL A 158 0.36 -11.94 -1.05
CA VAL A 158 -0.94 -12.60 -1.22
C VAL A 158 -1.63 -12.14 -2.50
N GLY A 159 -1.58 -10.84 -2.81
CA GLY A 159 -2.16 -10.26 -4.02
C GLY A 159 -1.54 -10.85 -5.28
N ARG A 160 -0.22 -11.10 -5.29
CA ARG A 160 0.46 -11.79 -6.38
C ARG A 160 0.03 -13.24 -6.54
N LEU A 161 -0.07 -14.00 -5.45
CA LEU A 161 -0.56 -15.39 -5.50
C LEU A 161 -1.97 -15.46 -6.10
N LEU A 162 -2.86 -14.54 -5.71
CA LEU A 162 -4.22 -14.47 -6.25
C LEU A 162 -4.26 -14.08 -7.73
N TYR A 163 -3.34 -13.22 -8.18
CA TYR A 163 -3.25 -12.82 -9.58
C TYR A 163 -2.68 -13.93 -10.47
N GLU A 164 -1.62 -14.61 -10.00
CA GLU A 164 -0.95 -15.68 -10.71
C GLU A 164 -1.78 -16.97 -10.71
N ASN A 165 -2.59 -17.20 -9.67
CA ASN A 165 -3.49 -18.35 -9.54
C ASN A 165 -4.95 -17.93 -9.27
N PRO A 166 -5.73 -17.55 -10.30
CA PRO A 166 -7.09 -17.02 -10.12
C PRO A 166 -8.10 -17.99 -9.48
N SER A 167 -7.81 -19.30 -9.46
CA SER A 167 -8.63 -20.33 -8.80
C SER A 167 -8.33 -20.48 -7.31
N LEU A 168 -7.24 -19.89 -6.82
CA LEU A 168 -6.83 -19.97 -5.42
C LEU A 168 -7.79 -19.15 -4.56
N SER A 169 -8.29 -19.74 -3.46
CA SER A 169 -9.13 -19.00 -2.51
C SER A 169 -8.31 -17.98 -1.72
N VAL A 170 -8.95 -16.93 -1.21
CA VAL A 170 -8.27 -15.92 -0.39
C VAL A 170 -7.62 -16.55 0.84
N LYS A 171 -8.32 -17.47 1.52
CA LYS A 171 -7.78 -18.25 2.64
C LYS A 171 -6.54 -19.05 2.23
N ALA A 172 -6.59 -19.76 1.10
CA ALA A 172 -5.45 -20.56 0.65
C ALA A 172 -4.25 -19.68 0.29
N ALA A 173 -4.46 -18.54 -0.37
CA ALA A 173 -3.40 -17.59 -0.70
C ALA A 173 -2.73 -16.99 0.56
N ILE A 174 -3.50 -16.68 1.60
CA ILE A 174 -2.95 -16.22 2.88
C ILE A 174 -2.09 -17.31 3.54
N LEU A 175 -2.59 -18.55 3.56
CA LEU A 175 -1.86 -19.68 4.13
C LEU A 175 -0.59 -20.00 3.34
N GLU A 176 -0.63 -19.93 2.01
CA GLU A 176 0.54 -20.14 1.15
C GLU A 176 1.57 -19.03 1.31
N ALA A 177 1.14 -17.76 1.40
CA ALA A 177 2.03 -16.65 1.69
C ALA A 177 2.75 -16.82 3.04
N ASN A 178 2.11 -17.42 4.04
CA ASN A 178 2.74 -17.64 5.35
C ASN A 178 3.99 -18.54 5.29
N TRP A 179 4.13 -19.37 4.25
CA TRP A 179 5.31 -20.21 4.04
C TRP A 179 6.45 -19.51 3.28
N LEU A 180 6.18 -18.32 2.74
CA LEU A 180 7.19 -17.54 2.04
C LEU A 180 8.09 -16.80 3.04
N ASN A 181 9.34 -16.61 2.66
CA ASN A 181 10.29 -15.83 3.45
C ASN A 181 10.02 -14.32 3.30
N TYR A 182 9.92 -13.60 4.43
CA TYR A 182 9.60 -12.17 4.45
C TYR A 182 10.65 -11.31 3.73
N SER A 183 11.95 -11.50 3.97
CA SER A 183 12.99 -10.75 3.23
C SER A 183 13.00 -11.08 1.74
N GLY A 184 12.63 -12.31 1.36
CA GLY A 184 12.37 -12.71 -0.02
C GLY A 184 11.23 -11.90 -0.66
N THR A 185 10.13 -11.70 0.08
CA THR A 185 9.00 -10.85 -0.31
C THR A 185 9.41 -9.39 -0.45
N VAL A 186 10.16 -8.84 0.50
CA VAL A 186 10.68 -7.45 0.46
C VAL A 186 11.59 -7.27 -0.77
N LYS A 187 12.51 -8.21 -1.01
CA LYS A 187 13.39 -8.21 -2.19
C LYS A 187 12.57 -8.17 -3.47
N ARG A 188 11.54 -9.01 -3.54
CA ARG A 188 10.69 -9.11 -4.72
C ARG A 188 9.83 -7.86 -4.92
N TYR A 189 9.27 -7.31 -3.86
CA TYR A 189 8.56 -6.04 -3.88
C TYR A 189 9.45 -4.91 -4.42
N LEU A 190 10.68 -4.79 -3.91
CA LEU A 190 11.65 -3.80 -4.37
C LEU A 190 12.00 -3.95 -5.87
N VAL A 191 12.12 -5.19 -6.35
CA VAL A 191 12.39 -5.47 -7.77
C VAL A 191 11.18 -5.13 -8.63
N ASP A 192 10.00 -5.64 -8.29
CA ASP A 192 8.80 -5.53 -9.11
C ASP A 192 8.29 -4.08 -9.13
N MET A 193 8.26 -3.43 -7.96
CA MET A 193 7.73 -2.09 -7.83
C MET A 193 8.77 -1.04 -8.23
N PHE A 194 10.03 -1.19 -7.84
CA PHE A 194 11.01 -0.12 -8.01
C PHE A 194 12.17 -0.48 -8.93
N GLY A 195 12.25 -1.68 -9.49
CA GLY A 195 13.37 -2.11 -10.34
C GLY A 195 14.70 -2.13 -9.59
N ALA A 196 14.67 -2.51 -8.31
CA ALA A 196 15.87 -2.64 -7.50
C ALA A 196 16.82 -3.71 -8.04
N LYS A 197 18.12 -3.42 -7.97
CA LYS A 197 19.19 -4.39 -8.13
C LYS A 197 19.72 -4.69 -6.74
N ILE A 198 19.52 -5.92 -6.29
CA ILE A 198 19.85 -6.36 -4.92
C ILE A 198 21.00 -7.36 -4.99
N SER A 199 22.08 -7.09 -4.27
CA SER A 199 23.25 -7.96 -4.18
C SER A 199 22.93 -9.26 -3.41
N ALA A 200 23.86 -10.22 -3.44
CA ALA A 200 23.71 -11.48 -2.71
C ALA A 200 23.55 -11.29 -1.20
N ASN A 201 24.16 -10.25 -0.61
CA ASN A 201 24.06 -9.91 0.81
C ASN A 201 22.89 -8.96 1.15
N GLY A 202 21.91 -8.78 0.25
CA GLY A 202 20.70 -8.01 0.56
C GLY A 202 20.87 -6.48 0.55
N VAL A 203 21.89 -5.97 -0.15
CA VAL A 203 22.14 -4.52 -0.29
C VAL A 203 21.55 -4.02 -1.61
N ILE A 204 20.86 -2.88 -1.57
CA ILE A 204 20.33 -2.22 -2.77
C ILE A 204 21.49 -1.51 -3.50
N VAL A 205 21.89 -2.06 -4.64
CA VAL A 205 23.03 -1.60 -5.43
C VAL A 205 22.74 -0.27 -6.14
N ASN A 206 21.51 -0.07 -6.61
CA ASN A 206 21.07 1.15 -7.29
C ASN A 206 20.26 2.07 -6.36
N GLY A 207 20.72 2.23 -5.11
CA GLY A 207 19.99 2.93 -4.04
C GLY A 207 19.46 4.32 -4.43
N GLU A 208 20.26 5.16 -5.08
CA GLU A 208 19.83 6.50 -5.52
C GLU A 208 18.64 6.44 -6.50
N GLN A 209 18.65 5.48 -7.44
CA GLN A 209 17.56 5.30 -8.40
C GLN A 209 16.27 4.85 -7.69
N ILE A 210 16.39 3.97 -6.70
CA ILE A 210 15.26 3.49 -5.90
C ILE A 210 14.70 4.62 -5.05
N ARG A 211 15.57 5.40 -4.41
CA ARG A 211 15.19 6.58 -3.66
C ARG A 211 14.41 7.58 -4.50
N THR A 212 14.90 7.89 -5.70
CA THR A 212 14.20 8.79 -6.64
C THR A 212 12.84 8.23 -7.05
N ARG A 213 12.72 6.92 -7.32
CA ARG A 213 11.43 6.31 -7.69
C ARG A 213 10.42 6.34 -6.53
N ILE A 214 10.84 6.07 -5.30
CA ILE A 214 9.97 6.17 -4.12
C ILE A 214 9.52 7.63 -3.92
N TYR A 215 10.46 8.57 -4.00
CA TYR A 215 10.17 10.01 -3.91
C TYR A 215 9.13 10.44 -4.96
N GLU A 216 9.31 10.04 -6.21
CA GLU A 216 8.39 10.37 -7.31
C GLU A 216 6.99 9.81 -7.08
N ARG A 217 6.86 8.59 -6.54
CA ARG A 217 5.57 7.98 -6.23
C ARG A 217 4.86 8.63 -5.05
N ILE A 218 5.57 8.94 -3.96
CA ILE A 218 5.01 9.70 -2.84
C ILE A 218 4.53 11.06 -3.33
N ARG A 219 5.32 11.74 -4.17
CA ARG A 219 4.92 13.02 -4.76
C ARG A 219 3.70 12.87 -5.66
N ALA A 220 3.65 11.85 -6.52
CA ALA A 220 2.52 11.57 -7.39
C ALA A 220 1.24 11.33 -6.56
N TYR A 221 1.33 10.50 -5.52
CA TYR A 221 0.22 10.23 -4.60
C TYR A 221 -0.34 11.52 -4.02
N LEU A 222 0.52 12.36 -3.42
CA LEU A 222 0.10 13.62 -2.78
C LEU A 222 -0.59 14.59 -3.75
N LEU A 223 -0.15 14.61 -5.01
CA LEU A 223 -0.74 15.47 -6.04
C LEU A 223 -2.07 14.90 -6.53
N ILE A 224 -2.11 13.62 -6.87
CA ILE A 224 -3.28 12.96 -7.43
C ILE A 224 -4.40 12.87 -6.40
N LYS A 225 -4.13 12.35 -5.20
CA LYS A 225 -5.14 12.21 -4.15
C LYS A 225 -5.77 13.55 -3.80
N ARG A 226 -5.00 14.64 -3.80
CA ARG A 226 -5.55 15.99 -3.55
C ARG A 226 -6.39 16.49 -4.72
N ASP A 227 -5.94 16.29 -5.95
CA ASP A 227 -6.67 16.70 -7.15
C ASP A 227 -8.01 15.93 -7.25
N VAL A 228 -8.01 14.64 -6.84
CA VAL A 228 -9.17 13.75 -6.76
C VAL A 228 -10.15 14.16 -5.65
N ILE A 229 -9.67 14.33 -4.41
CA ILE A 229 -10.54 14.59 -3.25
C ILE A 229 -11.11 16.03 -3.27
N LYS A 230 -10.37 17.00 -3.82
CA LYS A 230 -10.76 18.42 -3.77
C LYS A 230 -11.14 19.01 -5.12
N GLY A 231 -11.23 18.19 -6.18
CA GLY A 231 -11.69 18.62 -7.51
C GLY A 231 -10.88 19.78 -8.12
N SER A 232 -9.61 19.92 -7.74
CA SER A 232 -8.82 21.11 -8.05
C SER A 232 -7.47 20.73 -8.61
N ILE A 233 -7.44 20.49 -9.92
CA ILE A 233 -6.25 20.24 -10.75
C ILE A 233 -5.22 21.42 -10.66
N PHE A 234 -5.55 22.50 -9.94
CA PHE A 234 -4.83 23.78 -9.93
C PHE A 234 -4.67 24.44 -8.55
N HIS A 235 -4.69 23.71 -7.43
CA HIS A 235 -4.27 24.31 -6.14
C HIS A 235 -2.74 24.51 -6.09
N ARG A 236 -2.25 25.50 -6.83
CA ARG A 236 -0.84 25.97 -6.85
C ARG A 236 -0.29 26.16 -5.43
N ALA A 237 -1.14 26.68 -4.54
CA ALA A 237 -0.82 26.88 -3.13
C ALA A 237 -0.52 25.57 -2.37
N TYR A 238 -1.21 24.45 -2.67
CA TYR A 238 -0.91 23.16 -2.05
C TYR A 238 0.36 22.54 -2.61
N ARG A 239 0.56 22.60 -3.94
CA ARG A 239 1.81 22.12 -4.57
C ARG A 239 3.04 22.83 -4.03
N GLN A 240 2.94 24.13 -3.75
CA GLN A 240 3.99 24.93 -3.12
C GLN A 240 4.24 24.56 -1.64
N ARG A 241 3.27 23.93 -0.96
CA ARG A 241 3.41 23.44 0.42
C ARG A 241 4.12 22.10 0.50
N ILE A 242 4.06 21.26 -0.54
CA ILE A 242 4.78 19.99 -0.59
C ILE A 242 6.28 20.29 -0.78
N ARG A 243 6.97 20.50 0.33
CA ARG A 243 8.41 20.77 0.35
C ARG A 243 9.17 19.48 0.06
N PRO A 244 10.26 19.52 -0.74
CA PRO A 244 11.11 18.35 -0.97
C PRO A 244 11.61 17.69 0.32
N ALA A 245 11.85 18.48 1.38
CA ALA A 245 12.28 17.96 2.69
C ALA A 245 11.27 16.99 3.32
N LEU A 246 9.96 17.23 3.17
CA LEU A 246 8.92 16.33 3.70
C LEU A 246 8.94 14.98 2.98
N ILE A 247 8.99 15.01 1.64
CA ILE A 247 9.02 13.79 0.83
C ILE A 247 10.34 13.04 1.05
N ASN A 248 11.46 13.75 1.12
CA ASN A 248 12.77 13.15 1.40
C ASN A 248 12.77 12.40 2.73
N HIS A 249 12.26 13.01 3.81
CA HIS A 249 12.17 12.33 5.11
C HIS A 249 11.33 11.06 5.03
N ALA A 250 10.12 11.14 4.48
CA ALA A 250 9.23 9.98 4.35
C ALA A 250 9.86 8.89 3.46
N THR A 251 10.54 9.28 2.39
CA THR A 251 11.29 8.37 1.51
C THR A 251 12.40 7.65 2.28
N ASP A 252 13.21 8.39 3.04
CA ASP A 252 14.33 7.85 3.81
C ASP A 252 13.83 6.95 4.95
N TYR A 253 12.69 7.29 5.55
CA TYR A 253 12.01 6.47 6.55
C TYR A 253 11.60 5.11 5.97
N PHE A 254 10.93 5.10 4.81
CA PHE A 254 10.50 3.86 4.16
C PHE A 254 11.68 3.02 3.65
N ILE A 255 12.71 3.64 3.07
CA ILE A 255 13.92 2.94 2.64
C ILE A 255 14.64 2.28 3.82
N LYS A 256 14.71 2.97 4.97
CA LYS A 256 15.30 2.41 6.18
C LYS A 256 14.57 1.12 6.59
N TYR A 257 13.24 1.15 6.63
CA TYR A 257 12.43 -0.04 6.89
C TYR A 257 12.72 -1.17 5.90
N LEU A 258 12.67 -0.89 4.60
CA LEU A 258 12.91 -1.89 3.54
C LEU A 258 14.32 -2.51 3.66
N GLN A 259 15.34 -1.70 3.98
CA GLN A 259 16.70 -2.18 4.14
C GLN A 259 16.88 -3.04 5.41
N GLN A 260 16.18 -2.73 6.49
CA GLN A 260 16.15 -3.56 7.71
C GLN A 260 15.45 -4.90 7.44
N ALA A 261 14.29 -4.86 6.80
CA ALA A 261 13.51 -6.06 6.46
C ALA A 261 14.23 -7.00 5.48
N LEU A 262 15.12 -6.47 4.62
CA LEU A 262 15.98 -7.30 3.76
C LEU A 262 17.03 -8.10 4.54
N VAL A 263 17.49 -7.59 5.69
CA VAL A 263 18.62 -8.15 6.45
C VAL A 263 18.14 -9.02 7.62
N GLN A 264 16.96 -8.75 8.19
CA GLN A 264 16.50 -9.33 9.45
C GLN A 264 15.81 -10.71 9.38
N SER A 265 15.77 -11.41 8.25
CA SER A 265 15.16 -12.75 8.25
C SER A 265 15.98 -13.74 9.10
N PRO A 266 15.39 -14.38 10.14
CA PRO A 266 15.99 -15.56 10.73
C PRO A 266 16.15 -16.61 9.62
N GLN A 267 17.33 -17.21 9.51
CA GLN A 267 17.42 -18.46 8.74
C GLN A 267 16.53 -19.49 9.43
N PRO A 268 15.70 -20.25 8.70
CA PRO A 268 15.13 -21.45 9.29
C PRO A 268 16.31 -22.33 9.69
N GLU A 269 16.40 -22.67 10.98
CA GLU A 269 17.34 -23.71 11.43
C GLU A 269 17.02 -24.98 10.64
N SER A 270 18.03 -25.44 9.89
CA SER A 270 18.00 -26.62 9.03
C SER A 270 18.03 -27.91 9.83
#